data_AF-A0AAN6VMH6-F1
#
_entry.id   AF-A0AAN6VMH6-F1
#
_cell.length_a   1.000
_cell.length_b   1.000
_cell.length_c   1.000
_cell.angle_alpha   90.00
_cell.angle_beta   90.00
_cell.angle_gamma   90.00
#
_symmetry.space_group_name_H-M   'P 1'
#
loop_
_entity.id
_entity.type
_entity.pdbx_description
1 polymer ?
#
loop_
_entity_poly.entity_id
_entity_poly.type
_entity_poly.pdbx_seq_one_letter_code
_entity_poly.pdbx_strand_id
1 'polypeptide(L)'
;MQRFLALAAFVPATLAQTYYGCYTEIPARALTGSSVIDYTTMTLADCETHCTDLEFDIWGLEYGGECYCGNALAQGSFPAFATDCTMPCPGDETLATVCGGPNRLSLYGTSAEPPTVTPYPHDPVTETQYEGCWTEVSGGRALAGATAFSLSAMTTADCGAYCLHSGFTWFGLEYGAECYCGGALNVNSTVAVETDCAMPCSGAPAEVCGGSNRLSVWRWVAPVVEGPEVPDEE
;
A
#
# COMPACT_ATOMS: atom_id res chain seq x y z
N MET A 1 -33.36 50.58 -28.46
CA MET A 1 -33.13 49.13 -28.54
C MET A 1 -31.74 48.85 -27.99
N GLN A 2 -31.62 48.72 -26.66
CA GLN A 2 -30.33 48.44 -26.00
C GLN A 2 -30.16 46.91 -25.97
N ARG A 3 -29.26 46.38 -26.79
CA ARG A 3 -28.86 44.97 -26.74
C ARG A 3 -27.96 44.79 -25.52
N PHE A 4 -28.47 44.16 -24.47
CA PHE A 4 -27.65 43.65 -23.38
C PHE A 4 -26.85 42.46 -23.89
N LEU A 5 -25.52 42.62 -23.99
CA LEU A 5 -24.59 41.51 -24.13
C LEU A 5 -24.51 40.81 -22.76
N ALA A 6 -25.12 39.63 -22.66
CA ALA A 6 -24.87 38.73 -21.56
C ALA A 6 -23.45 38.17 -21.73
N LEU A 7 -22.52 38.57 -20.85
CA LEU A 7 -21.29 37.82 -20.64
C LEU A 7 -21.70 36.47 -20.02
N ALA A 8 -21.61 35.40 -20.79
CA ALA A 8 -21.61 34.07 -20.24
C ALA A 8 -20.34 33.94 -19.39
N ALA A 9 -20.50 33.90 -18.07
CA ALA A 9 -19.43 33.46 -17.18
C ALA A 9 -19.09 32.02 -17.60
N PHE A 10 -17.87 31.81 -18.09
CA PHE A 10 -17.29 30.49 -18.20
C PHE A 10 -17.14 30.01 -16.76
N VAL A 11 -18.11 29.24 -16.27
CA VAL A 11 -17.91 28.45 -15.07
C VAL A 11 -16.97 27.33 -15.53
N PRO A 12 -15.68 27.33 -15.13
CA PRO A 12 -14.85 26.19 -15.46
C PRO A 12 -15.55 24.98 -14.88
N ALA A 13 -15.73 23.94 -15.68
CA ALA A 13 -16.17 22.65 -15.17
C ALA A 13 -15.19 22.31 -14.05
N THR A 14 -15.68 22.33 -12.80
CA THR A 14 -14.94 21.78 -11.67
C THR A 14 -14.56 20.36 -12.09
N LEU A 15 -13.28 20.13 -12.39
CA LEU A 15 -12.78 18.77 -12.56
C LEU A 15 -13.19 18.05 -11.28
N ALA A 16 -14.07 17.07 -11.40
CA ALA A 16 -14.48 16.28 -10.26
C ALA A 16 -13.23 15.56 -9.77
N GLN A 17 -12.71 16.02 -8.63
CA GLN A 17 -11.62 15.37 -7.93
C GLN A 17 -11.93 13.87 -7.79
N THR A 18 -11.00 13.03 -8.20
CA THR A 18 -11.12 11.57 -8.05
C THR A 18 -10.22 11.13 -6.92
N TYR A 19 -10.80 10.45 -5.91
CA TYR A 19 -10.04 9.74 -4.90
C TYR A 19 -9.63 8.37 -5.43
N TYR A 20 -8.32 8.13 -5.57
CA TYR A 20 -7.79 6.87 -6.09
C TYR A 20 -7.59 5.80 -5.01
N GLY A 21 -7.56 6.19 -3.73
CA GLY A 21 -7.38 5.27 -2.61
C GLY A 21 -6.18 5.61 -1.74
N CYS A 22 -5.83 4.66 -0.87
CA CYS A 22 -4.66 4.74 0.00
C CYS A 22 -3.45 4.12 -0.68
N TYR A 23 -2.28 4.77 -0.62
CA TYR A 23 -1.06 4.32 -1.28
C TYR A 23 0.13 4.29 -0.31
N THR A 24 1.11 3.44 -0.60
CA THR A 24 2.35 3.33 0.18
C THR A 24 3.29 4.51 -0.07
N GLU A 25 3.85 5.08 1.01
CA GLU A 25 4.84 6.18 1.01
C GLU A 25 6.28 5.74 1.38
N ILE A 26 6.46 4.45 1.63
CA ILE A 26 7.74 3.81 1.91
C ILE A 26 7.89 2.57 1.03
N PRO A 27 9.12 2.20 0.62
CA PRO A 27 10.40 2.75 1.05
C PRO A 27 10.82 4.07 0.38
N ALA A 28 10.04 4.57 -0.59
CA ALA A 28 10.28 5.84 -1.27
C ALA A 28 8.99 6.67 -1.33
N ARG A 29 9.15 8.00 -1.35
CA ARG A 29 8.06 8.96 -1.52
C ARG A 29 7.21 8.60 -2.74
N ALA A 30 5.88 8.55 -2.58
CA ALA A 30 4.99 8.17 -3.68
C ALA A 30 4.94 9.27 -4.75
N LEU A 31 4.91 10.53 -4.31
CA LEU A 31 4.94 11.70 -5.18
C LEU A 31 6.20 12.52 -4.92
N THR A 32 6.93 12.88 -5.99
CA THR A 32 8.29 13.45 -5.92
C THR A 32 8.39 14.87 -6.49
N GLY A 33 7.26 15.51 -6.79
CA GLY A 33 7.19 16.88 -7.28
C GLY A 33 7.31 17.91 -6.16
N SER A 34 6.28 18.74 -6.02
CA SER A 34 6.19 19.75 -4.95
C SER A 34 5.59 19.17 -3.66
N SER A 35 5.81 19.84 -2.54
CA SER A 35 5.19 19.49 -1.25
C SER A 35 4.98 20.72 -0.39
N VAL A 36 3.94 20.70 0.45
CA VAL A 36 3.67 21.71 1.48
C VAL A 36 3.14 21.03 2.73
N ILE A 37 3.44 21.59 3.91
CA ILE A 37 3.04 21.01 5.20
C ILE A 37 2.29 22.05 6.02
N ASP A 38 1.16 21.64 6.57
CA ASP A 38 0.37 22.39 7.55
C ASP A 38 -0.36 21.44 8.50
N TYR A 39 0.21 21.17 9.66
CA TYR A 39 -0.42 20.31 10.68
C TYR A 39 -1.58 20.97 11.42
N THR A 40 -1.91 22.23 11.12
CA THR A 40 -2.95 22.98 11.83
C THR A 40 -4.21 23.15 11.02
N THR A 41 -4.11 23.40 9.72
CA THR A 41 -5.26 23.77 8.90
C THR A 41 -5.33 23.08 7.54
N MET A 42 -4.47 22.08 7.25
CA MET A 42 -4.53 21.35 5.98
C MET A 42 -5.93 20.78 5.69
N THR A 43 -6.41 21.04 4.47
CA THR A 43 -7.60 20.43 3.87
C THR A 43 -7.27 19.78 2.53
N LEU A 44 -8.20 18.96 2.01
CA LEU A 44 -8.12 18.45 0.63
C LEU A 44 -8.02 19.59 -0.39
N ALA A 45 -8.79 20.67 -0.19
CA ALA A 45 -8.84 21.79 -1.12
C ALA A 45 -7.52 22.59 -1.14
N ASP A 46 -6.84 22.73 0.00
CA ASP A 46 -5.54 23.40 0.07
C ASP A 46 -4.49 22.62 -0.72
N CYS A 47 -4.45 21.30 -0.55
CA CYS A 47 -3.50 20.45 -1.27
C CYS A 47 -3.79 20.40 -2.77
N GLU A 48 -5.07 20.24 -3.14
CA GLU A 48 -5.50 20.30 -4.55
C GLU A 48 -5.09 21.61 -5.20
N THR A 49 -5.39 22.75 -4.56
CA THR A 49 -5.09 24.08 -5.10
C THR A 49 -3.58 24.25 -5.25
N HIS A 50 -2.79 23.92 -4.22
CA HIS A 50 -1.33 24.00 -4.27
C HIS A 50 -0.72 23.19 -5.41
N CYS A 51 -1.19 21.95 -5.61
CA CYS A 51 -0.64 21.08 -6.64
C CYS A 51 -1.11 21.46 -8.05
N THR A 52 -2.39 21.82 -8.22
CA THR A 52 -2.95 22.18 -9.53
C THR A 52 -2.48 23.56 -10.02
N ASP A 53 -2.23 24.53 -9.12
CA ASP A 53 -1.59 25.81 -9.45
C ASP A 53 -0.16 25.63 -9.98
N LEU A 54 0.49 24.51 -9.63
CA LEU A 54 1.81 24.12 -10.10
C LEU A 54 1.76 23.13 -11.28
N GLU A 55 0.59 22.96 -11.90
CA GLU A 55 0.37 22.09 -13.06
C GLU A 55 0.67 20.59 -12.78
N PHE A 56 0.47 20.14 -11.53
CA PHE A 56 0.48 18.72 -11.20
C PHE A 56 -0.94 18.12 -11.29
N ASP A 57 -1.05 16.94 -11.92
CA ASP A 57 -2.31 16.22 -12.11
C ASP A 57 -2.66 15.28 -10.95
N ILE A 58 -1.67 14.94 -10.12
CA ILE A 58 -1.79 14.02 -8.98
C ILE A 58 -1.33 14.73 -7.72
N TRP A 59 -2.06 14.52 -6.65
CA TRP A 59 -1.71 15.01 -5.33
C TRP A 59 -2.15 14.01 -4.28
N GLY A 60 -1.58 14.11 -3.10
CA GLY A 60 -1.95 13.25 -2.00
C GLY A 60 -1.58 13.83 -0.66
N LEU A 61 -2.27 13.34 0.37
CA LEU A 61 -2.07 13.78 1.73
C LEU A 61 -1.60 12.65 2.63
N GLU A 62 -0.65 12.96 3.50
CA GLU A 62 -0.04 12.04 4.46
C GLU A 62 -0.04 12.65 5.86
N TYR A 63 -0.12 11.79 6.88
CA TYR A 63 0.08 12.14 8.27
C TYR A 63 -0.75 13.36 8.76
N GLY A 64 -1.94 13.53 8.21
CA GLY A 64 -2.88 14.61 8.51
C GLY A 64 -2.54 15.95 7.87
N GLY A 65 -1.27 16.37 7.88
CA GLY A 65 -0.89 17.74 7.52
C GLY A 65 0.08 17.87 6.34
N GLU A 66 0.48 16.78 5.71
CA GLU A 66 1.49 16.80 4.65
C GLU A 66 0.83 16.64 3.29
N CYS A 67 1.10 17.56 2.37
CA CYS A 67 0.61 17.53 1.00
C CYS A 67 1.77 17.30 0.04
N TYR A 68 1.60 16.38 -0.91
CA TYR A 68 2.58 16.03 -1.92
C TYR A 68 1.95 16.08 -3.31
N CYS A 69 2.72 16.54 -4.31
CA CYS A 69 2.29 16.70 -5.69
C CYS A 69 3.17 15.86 -6.63
N GLY A 70 2.60 15.42 -7.74
CA GLY A 70 3.35 14.74 -8.79
C GLY A 70 2.52 14.51 -10.06
N ASN A 71 3.16 13.96 -11.09
CA ASN A 71 2.50 13.56 -12.34
C ASN A 71 2.59 12.05 -12.60
N ALA A 72 3.24 11.32 -11.70
CA ALA A 72 3.32 9.88 -11.68
C ALA A 72 3.65 9.40 -10.27
N LEU A 73 3.27 8.15 -9.97
CA LEU A 73 3.75 7.46 -8.79
C LEU A 73 5.23 7.06 -8.98
N ALA A 74 6.03 7.27 -7.95
CA ALA A 74 7.37 6.73 -7.89
C ALA A 74 7.34 5.19 -7.84
N GLN A 75 8.44 4.57 -8.27
CA GLN A 75 8.57 3.12 -8.22
C GLN A 75 8.37 2.60 -6.79
N GLY A 76 7.58 1.53 -6.68
CA GLY A 76 7.26 0.90 -5.40
C GLY A 76 6.14 1.56 -4.62
N SER A 77 5.52 2.63 -5.13
CA SER A 77 4.23 3.06 -4.60
C SER A 77 3.10 2.30 -5.26
N PHE A 78 2.22 1.72 -4.45
CA PHE A 78 1.07 0.95 -4.90
C PHE A 78 -0.08 1.02 -3.88
N PRO A 79 -1.29 0.57 -4.22
CA PRO A 79 -2.43 0.59 -3.31
C PRO A 79 -2.13 -0.13 -1.99
N ALA A 80 -2.37 0.58 -0.89
CA ALA A 80 -2.36 0.08 0.47
C ALA A 80 -3.80 -0.17 0.95
N PHE A 81 -3.94 -0.72 2.15
CA PHE A 81 -5.25 -0.88 2.76
C PHE A 81 -5.88 0.49 3.03
N ALA A 82 -7.15 0.66 2.64
CA ALA A 82 -7.88 1.90 2.86
C ALA A 82 -7.93 2.30 4.35
N THR A 83 -7.89 1.31 5.24
CA THR A 83 -7.88 1.49 6.70
C THR A 83 -6.59 2.11 7.23
N ASP A 84 -5.52 2.14 6.44
CA ASP A 84 -4.26 2.73 6.85
C ASP A 84 -4.24 4.25 6.59
N CYS A 85 -5.17 4.75 5.76
CA CYS A 85 -5.38 6.18 5.50
C CYS A 85 -6.58 6.71 6.28
N THR A 86 -6.46 6.74 7.60
CA THR A 86 -7.56 7.11 8.52
C THR A 86 -7.31 8.38 9.33
N MET A 87 -6.16 9.05 9.14
CA MET A 87 -5.90 10.31 9.84
C MET A 87 -6.78 11.41 9.24
N PRO A 88 -7.60 12.09 10.06
CA PRO A 88 -8.44 13.17 9.55
C PRO A 88 -7.59 14.38 9.16
N CYS A 89 -8.09 15.16 8.22
CA CYS A 89 -7.50 16.44 7.88
C CYS A 89 -7.72 17.45 9.02
N PRO A 90 -6.69 18.15 9.52
CA PRO A 90 -6.80 19.05 10.65
C PRO A 90 -7.65 20.30 10.35
N GLY A 91 -7.76 20.71 9.08
CA GLY A 91 -8.63 21.80 8.64
C GLY A 91 -10.10 21.41 8.44
N ASP A 92 -10.46 20.12 8.57
CA ASP A 92 -11.84 19.67 8.46
C ASP A 92 -12.46 19.41 9.85
N GLU A 93 -13.26 20.36 10.32
CA GLU A 93 -13.96 20.27 11.61
C GLU A 93 -14.95 19.11 11.69
N THR A 94 -15.38 18.55 10.56
CA THR A 94 -16.31 17.40 10.52
C THR A 94 -15.60 16.06 10.68
N LEU A 95 -14.26 16.04 10.53
CA LEU A 95 -13.43 14.82 10.50
C LEU A 95 -13.89 13.80 9.43
N ALA A 96 -14.57 14.26 8.38
CA ALA A 96 -15.11 13.41 7.34
C ALA A 96 -14.08 13.14 6.22
N THR A 97 -13.11 14.04 6.05
CA THR A 97 -12.03 13.92 5.07
C THR A 97 -10.78 13.33 5.72
N VAL A 98 -10.14 12.41 4.99
CA VAL A 98 -8.90 11.75 5.42
C VAL A 98 -7.70 12.35 4.69
N CYS A 99 -6.64 12.56 5.45
CA CYS A 99 -5.36 13.12 5.02
C CYS A 99 -4.25 12.09 5.23
N GLY A 100 -4.48 10.88 4.70
CA GLY A 100 -3.53 9.77 4.77
C GLY A 100 -3.41 9.12 6.14
N GLY A 101 -2.22 8.66 6.45
CA GLY A 101 -1.82 8.04 7.71
C GLY A 101 -0.30 7.96 7.82
N PRO A 102 0.26 7.32 8.86
CA PRO A 102 1.70 7.16 8.99
C PRO A 102 2.26 6.32 7.82
N ASN A 103 3.13 6.90 6.98
CA ASN A 103 3.67 6.25 5.77
C ASN A 103 2.59 5.82 4.78
N ARG A 104 1.48 6.58 4.70
CA ARG A 104 0.30 6.27 3.88
C ARG A 104 -0.31 7.51 3.27
N LEU A 105 -0.40 7.52 1.95
CA LEU A 105 -0.87 8.66 1.17
C LEU A 105 -2.32 8.42 0.72
N SER A 106 -3.24 9.30 1.13
CA SER A 106 -4.55 9.41 0.49
C SER A 106 -4.34 10.09 -0.87
N LEU A 107 -4.48 9.34 -1.96
CA LEU A 107 -4.13 9.78 -3.31
C LEU A 107 -5.35 10.29 -4.08
N TYR A 108 -5.19 11.41 -4.76
CA TYR A 108 -6.22 12.08 -5.54
C TYR A 108 -5.66 12.58 -6.88
N GLY A 109 -6.55 12.90 -7.81
CA GLY A 109 -6.17 13.54 -9.06
C GLY A 109 -7.35 13.94 -9.93
N THR A 110 -7.03 14.37 -11.14
CA THR A 110 -7.98 14.96 -12.10
C THR A 110 -8.49 13.97 -13.15
N SER A 111 -7.83 12.81 -13.32
CA SER A 111 -8.28 11.74 -14.21
C SER A 111 -9.30 10.82 -13.55
N ALA A 112 -10.18 10.21 -14.34
CA ALA A 112 -11.12 9.21 -13.85
C ALA A 112 -10.43 7.90 -13.41
N GLU A 113 -9.29 7.58 -14.02
CA GLU A 113 -8.52 6.37 -13.73
C GLU A 113 -7.34 6.69 -12.81
N PRO A 114 -6.93 5.75 -11.93
CA PRO A 114 -5.75 5.90 -11.08
C PRO A 114 -4.45 5.90 -11.90
N PRO A 115 -3.38 6.51 -11.37
CA PRO A 115 -2.07 6.47 -12.02
C PRO A 115 -1.50 5.05 -12.07
N THR A 116 -0.67 4.79 -13.08
CA THR A 116 0.00 3.50 -13.25
C THR A 116 1.00 3.25 -12.13
N VAL A 117 0.95 2.06 -11.53
CA VAL A 117 1.94 1.61 -10.54
C VAL A 117 3.14 0.96 -11.23
N THR A 118 4.33 1.17 -10.68
CA THR A 118 5.55 0.50 -11.13
C THR A 118 6.15 -0.29 -9.98
N PRO A 119 5.96 -1.63 -9.93
CA PRO A 119 6.54 -2.48 -8.90
C PRO A 119 8.08 -2.42 -8.89
N TYR A 120 8.68 -2.84 -7.77
CA TYR A 120 10.10 -3.16 -7.76
C TYR A 120 10.36 -4.46 -8.54
N PRO A 121 11.51 -4.58 -9.23
CA PRO A 121 11.85 -5.80 -9.96
C PRO A 121 11.92 -7.00 -9.01
N HIS A 122 11.39 -8.14 -9.46
CA HIS A 122 11.47 -9.42 -8.78
C HIS A 122 11.56 -10.55 -9.83
N ASP A 123 11.95 -11.75 -9.38
CA ASP A 123 11.95 -12.94 -10.22
C ASP A 123 10.52 -13.30 -10.68
N PRO A 124 10.35 -13.90 -11.87
CA PRO A 124 9.02 -14.30 -12.35
C PRO A 124 8.43 -15.41 -11.48
N VAL A 125 7.34 -15.09 -10.79
CA VAL A 125 6.63 -15.94 -9.84
C VAL A 125 5.13 -15.77 -9.99
N THR A 126 4.35 -16.82 -9.72
CA THR A 126 2.89 -16.80 -9.93
C THR A 126 2.09 -17.48 -8.82
N GLU A 127 2.74 -18.25 -7.95
CA GLU A 127 2.07 -19.02 -6.91
C GLU A 127 2.72 -18.77 -5.56
N THR A 128 1.94 -18.86 -4.48
CA THR A 128 2.44 -18.77 -3.10
C THR A 128 2.50 -20.16 -2.48
N GLN A 129 3.62 -20.49 -1.85
CA GLN A 129 3.83 -21.71 -1.08
C GLN A 129 3.90 -21.36 0.42
N TYR A 130 3.14 -22.07 1.25
CA TYR A 130 3.26 -21.99 2.71
C TYR A 130 4.49 -22.76 3.17
N GLU A 131 5.36 -22.08 3.92
CA GLU A 131 6.63 -22.60 4.44
C GLU A 131 6.55 -23.00 5.93
N GLY A 132 5.40 -22.79 6.58
CA GLY A 132 5.15 -23.17 7.96
C GLY A 132 5.19 -22.01 8.96
N CYS A 133 5.11 -22.36 10.25
CA CYS A 133 5.29 -21.43 11.36
C CYS A 133 6.76 -21.27 11.73
N TRP A 134 7.26 -20.03 11.81
CA TRP A 134 8.66 -19.71 12.07
C TRP A 134 8.82 -18.67 13.18
N THR A 135 9.93 -18.72 13.90
CA THR A 135 10.23 -17.78 14.98
C THR A 135 10.77 -16.45 14.45
N GLU A 136 10.45 -15.36 15.12
CA GLU A 136 11.31 -14.18 15.07
C GLU A 136 12.73 -14.51 15.58
N VAL A 137 13.71 -13.66 15.24
CA VAL A 137 15.10 -13.83 15.71
C VAL A 137 15.40 -12.90 16.88
N SER A 138 16.34 -13.29 17.74
CA SER A 138 16.73 -12.46 18.89
C SER A 138 17.30 -11.12 18.42
N GLY A 139 16.63 -10.01 18.78
CA GLY A 139 17.08 -8.65 18.48
C GLY A 139 16.95 -8.24 17.00
N GLY A 140 16.15 -8.93 16.20
CA GLY A 140 15.99 -8.61 14.78
C GLY A 140 14.73 -9.20 14.17
N ARG A 141 14.68 -9.20 12.84
CA ARG A 141 13.57 -9.74 12.04
C ARG A 141 13.93 -11.04 11.33
N ALA A 142 12.99 -11.98 11.32
CA ALA A 142 13.03 -13.16 10.46
C ALA A 142 12.99 -12.76 8.98
N LEU A 143 12.21 -11.73 8.65
CA LEU A 143 12.09 -11.12 7.33
C LEU A 143 12.35 -9.61 7.47
N ALA A 144 13.53 -9.16 7.04
CA ALA A 144 14.04 -7.81 7.33
C ALA A 144 13.93 -6.82 6.15
N GLY A 145 13.04 -7.08 5.20
CA GLY A 145 12.74 -6.23 4.06
C GLY A 145 11.65 -5.21 4.35
N ALA A 146 10.73 -5.02 3.40
CA ALA A 146 9.58 -4.12 3.53
C ALA A 146 8.57 -4.63 4.59
N THR A 147 7.73 -3.73 5.09
CA THR A 147 6.73 -4.04 6.11
C THR A 147 5.42 -3.28 5.88
N ALA A 148 4.30 -3.96 6.10
CA ALA A 148 2.97 -3.35 6.14
C ALA A 148 2.22 -3.81 7.38
N PHE A 149 1.15 -3.09 7.74
CA PHE A 149 0.24 -3.53 8.78
C PHE A 149 -1.17 -3.07 8.43
N SER A 150 -2.18 -3.82 8.86
CA SER A 150 -3.58 -3.40 8.89
C SER A 150 -4.30 -4.08 10.04
N LEU A 151 -4.87 -3.29 10.94
CA LEU A 151 -5.55 -3.80 12.13
C LEU A 151 -6.93 -4.41 11.84
N SER A 152 -7.44 -4.30 10.61
CA SER A 152 -8.79 -4.74 10.27
C SER A 152 -8.95 -5.35 8.88
N ALA A 153 -7.92 -5.32 8.04
CA ALA A 153 -8.01 -5.78 6.65
C ALA A 153 -6.86 -6.69 6.21
N MET A 154 -5.95 -7.10 7.11
CA MET A 154 -4.83 -7.95 6.73
C MET A 154 -5.30 -9.35 6.30
N THR A 155 -4.79 -9.81 5.16
CA THR A 155 -4.96 -11.18 4.65
C THR A 155 -3.60 -11.72 4.17
N THR A 156 -3.49 -13.04 4.03
CA THR A 156 -2.28 -13.67 3.47
C THR A 156 -2.01 -13.22 2.04
N ALA A 157 -3.07 -13.08 1.24
CA ALA A 157 -2.99 -12.63 -0.15
C ALA A 157 -2.49 -11.18 -0.26
N ASP A 158 -3.01 -10.28 0.58
CA ASP A 158 -2.60 -8.87 0.54
C ASP A 158 -1.16 -8.68 0.99
N CYS A 159 -0.71 -9.41 2.01
CA CYS A 159 0.69 -9.39 2.42
C CYS A 159 1.61 -9.94 1.32
N GLY A 160 1.23 -11.04 0.69
CA GLY A 160 1.97 -11.61 -0.44
C GLY A 160 2.08 -10.62 -1.61
N ALA A 161 0.97 -9.97 -1.97
CA ALA A 161 0.96 -8.96 -3.02
C ALA A 161 1.80 -7.72 -2.67
N TYR A 162 1.72 -7.24 -1.42
CA TYR A 162 2.54 -6.13 -0.93
C TYR A 162 4.04 -6.44 -1.03
N CYS A 163 4.45 -7.63 -0.58
CA CYS A 163 5.84 -8.02 -0.63
C CYS A 163 6.35 -8.20 -2.05
N LEU A 164 5.54 -8.78 -2.94
CA LEU A 164 5.90 -8.93 -4.34
C LEU A 164 6.07 -7.58 -5.04
N HIS A 165 5.14 -6.63 -4.83
CA HIS A 165 5.27 -5.26 -5.33
C HIS A 165 6.51 -4.54 -4.77
N SER A 166 6.90 -4.89 -3.55
CA SER A 166 8.09 -4.38 -2.87
C SER A 166 9.40 -5.08 -3.31
N GLY A 167 9.35 -6.01 -4.27
CA GLY A 167 10.52 -6.70 -4.81
C GLY A 167 10.96 -7.92 -4.00
N PHE A 168 10.12 -8.41 -3.08
CA PHE A 168 10.42 -9.50 -2.17
C PHE A 168 9.56 -10.72 -2.46
N THR A 169 10.20 -11.88 -2.59
CA THR A 169 9.52 -13.16 -2.83
C THR A 169 9.18 -13.89 -1.53
N TRP A 170 9.78 -13.55 -0.39
CA TRP A 170 9.40 -14.10 0.90
C TRP A 170 8.51 -13.12 1.64
N PHE A 171 7.47 -13.64 2.28
CA PHE A 171 6.59 -12.86 3.13
C PHE A 171 6.13 -13.67 4.34
N GLY A 172 5.81 -12.98 5.42
CA GLY A 172 5.33 -13.60 6.63
C GLY A 172 4.40 -12.67 7.38
N LEU A 173 3.40 -13.27 8.04
CA LEU A 173 2.40 -12.54 8.78
C LEU A 173 2.58 -12.79 10.27
N GLU A 174 2.53 -11.73 11.07
CA GLU A 174 2.67 -11.75 12.52
C GLU A 174 1.48 -11.03 13.17
N TYR A 175 1.14 -11.48 14.38
CA TYR A 175 0.20 -10.79 15.26
C TYR A 175 -1.16 -10.44 14.61
N GLY A 176 -1.62 -11.24 13.65
CA GLY A 176 -2.92 -11.09 12.99
C GLY A 176 -3.02 -9.93 12.00
N ALA A 177 -2.12 -8.95 12.07
CA ALA A 177 -2.27 -7.66 11.41
C ALA A 177 -1.00 -7.17 10.72
N GLU A 178 0.15 -7.79 10.97
CA GLU A 178 1.44 -7.32 10.50
C GLU A 178 1.95 -8.19 9.35
N CYS A 179 2.60 -7.56 8.39
CA CYS A 179 3.18 -8.18 7.20
C CYS A 179 4.65 -7.81 7.08
N TYR A 180 5.49 -8.82 6.91
CA TYR A 180 6.94 -8.68 6.79
C TYR A 180 7.41 -9.33 5.50
N CYS A 181 8.29 -8.63 4.78
CA CYS A 181 8.84 -9.07 3.51
C CYS A 181 10.33 -9.37 3.64
N GLY A 182 10.86 -10.21 2.77
CA GLY A 182 12.31 -10.47 2.71
C GLY A 182 12.75 -11.10 1.40
N GLY A 183 14.04 -10.99 1.11
CA GLY A 183 14.66 -11.74 0.00
C GLY A 183 14.92 -13.19 0.38
N ALA A 184 15.02 -13.48 1.69
CA ALA A 184 15.18 -14.80 2.27
C ALA A 184 14.77 -14.75 3.74
N LEU A 185 14.46 -15.92 4.31
CA LEU A 185 14.29 -16.07 5.74
C LEU A 185 15.66 -15.99 6.46
N ASN A 186 15.70 -15.31 7.60
CA ASN A 186 16.90 -15.23 8.42
C ASN A 186 17.38 -16.62 8.83
N VAL A 187 18.67 -16.90 8.70
CA VAL A 187 19.28 -18.21 9.02
C VAL A 187 19.10 -18.64 10.48
N ASN A 188 18.88 -17.69 11.39
CA ASN A 188 18.64 -17.95 12.80
C ASN A 188 17.15 -18.08 13.15
N SER A 189 16.25 -17.91 12.17
CA SER A 189 14.84 -18.24 12.35
C SER A 189 14.69 -19.76 12.34
N THR A 190 13.85 -20.28 13.22
CA THR A 190 13.65 -21.72 13.38
C THR A 190 12.18 -22.07 13.25
N VAL A 191 11.90 -23.29 12.79
CA VAL A 191 10.53 -23.80 12.71
C VAL A 191 9.93 -23.87 14.11
N ALA A 192 8.72 -23.33 14.25
CA ALA A 192 7.89 -23.40 15.44
C ALA A 192 6.72 -24.36 15.23
N VAL A 193 5.97 -24.65 16.29
CA VAL A 193 4.76 -25.47 16.19
C VAL A 193 3.65 -24.63 15.57
N GLU A 194 2.87 -25.18 14.64
CA GLU A 194 1.80 -24.46 13.93
C GLU A 194 0.79 -23.76 14.86
N THR A 195 0.56 -24.31 16.05
CA THR A 195 -0.32 -23.69 17.05
C THR A 195 0.19 -22.35 17.58
N ASP A 196 1.50 -22.10 17.51
CA ASP A 196 2.09 -20.81 17.87
C ASP A 196 1.75 -19.72 16.84
N CYS A 197 1.36 -20.11 15.62
CA CYS A 197 0.96 -19.23 14.53
C CYS A 197 -0.57 -19.21 14.29
N ALA A 198 -1.38 -19.58 15.30
CA ALA A 198 -2.82 -19.73 15.15
C ALA A 198 -3.62 -18.41 15.28
N MET A 199 -2.97 -17.23 15.25
CA MET A 199 -3.69 -15.96 15.33
C MET A 199 -4.43 -15.71 14.01
N PRO A 200 -5.74 -15.43 14.05
CA PRO A 200 -6.49 -15.17 12.84
C PRO A 200 -6.08 -13.84 12.20
N CYS A 201 -6.12 -13.78 10.88
CA CYS A 201 -5.89 -12.55 10.14
C CYS A 201 -7.01 -11.52 10.42
N SER A 202 -6.64 -10.24 10.54
CA SER A 202 -7.56 -9.16 10.89
C SER A 202 -8.63 -8.90 9.82
N GLY A 203 -8.31 -9.14 8.54
CA GLY A 203 -9.23 -9.04 7.40
C GLY A 203 -9.81 -10.38 6.92
N ALA A 204 -9.19 -11.50 7.30
CA ALA A 204 -9.64 -12.85 6.90
C ALA A 204 -9.56 -13.83 8.08
N PRO A 205 -10.55 -13.85 8.99
CA PRO A 205 -10.45 -14.63 10.23
C PRO A 205 -10.36 -16.16 10.07
N ALA A 206 -10.55 -16.68 8.86
CA ALA A 206 -10.37 -18.10 8.51
C ALA A 206 -8.92 -18.44 8.12
N GLU A 207 -8.08 -17.44 7.88
CA GLU A 207 -6.66 -17.57 7.59
C GLU A 207 -5.82 -17.40 8.86
N VAL A 208 -4.61 -17.96 8.85
CA VAL A 208 -3.63 -17.81 9.93
C VAL A 208 -2.64 -16.70 9.60
N CYS A 209 -2.36 -15.83 10.56
CA CYS A 209 -1.50 -14.66 10.44
C CYS A 209 -0.49 -14.60 11.59
N GLY A 210 0.17 -15.74 11.84
CA GLY A 210 1.22 -15.84 12.83
C GLY A 210 0.72 -15.79 14.27
N GLY A 211 1.54 -15.22 15.15
CA GLY A 211 1.31 -15.09 16.58
C GLY A 211 2.34 -14.17 17.20
N SER A 212 2.49 -14.16 18.52
CA SER A 212 3.50 -13.31 19.17
C SER A 212 4.92 -13.85 18.91
N ASN A 213 5.76 -13.08 18.20
CA ASN A 213 7.12 -13.48 17.79
C ASN A 213 7.12 -14.75 16.91
N ARG A 214 6.05 -14.92 16.13
CA ARG A 214 5.75 -16.12 15.34
C ARG A 214 5.16 -15.69 14.01
N LEU A 215 5.86 -16.01 12.94
CA LEU A 215 5.42 -15.72 11.59
C LEU A 215 4.83 -16.98 10.98
N SER A 216 3.61 -16.90 10.47
CA SER A 216 3.24 -17.80 9.39
C SER A 216 4.04 -17.31 8.17
N VAL A 217 4.82 -18.18 7.52
CA VAL A 217 5.73 -17.79 6.43
C VAL A 217 5.30 -18.42 5.12
N TRP A 218 5.38 -17.63 4.06
CA TRP A 218 5.15 -18.05 2.69
C TRP A 218 6.27 -17.53 1.80
N ARG A 219 6.37 -18.12 0.60
CA ARG A 219 7.15 -17.54 -0.48
C ARG A 219 6.43 -17.65 -1.80
N TRP A 220 6.69 -16.70 -2.68
CA TRP A 220 6.34 -16.78 -4.08
C TRP A 220 7.28 -17.75 -4.79
N VAL A 221 6.71 -18.61 -5.62
CA VAL A 221 7.42 -19.61 -6.42
C VAL A 221 7.11 -19.41 -7.90
N ALA A 222 8.08 -19.78 -8.73
CA ALA A 222 7.89 -19.86 -10.16
C ALA A 222 6.79 -20.89 -10.48
N PRO A 223 6.03 -20.70 -11.56
CA PRO A 223 5.04 -21.69 -11.99
C PRO A 223 5.71 -23.05 -12.16
N VAL A 224 5.05 -24.09 -11.68
CA VAL A 224 5.48 -25.46 -11.96
C VAL A 224 5.25 -25.67 -13.46
N VAL A 225 6.30 -25.57 -14.26
CA VAL A 225 6.26 -26.01 -15.64
C VAL A 225 6.23 -27.54 -15.57
N GLU A 226 5.03 -28.13 -15.61
CA GLU A 226 4.93 -29.57 -15.80
C GLU A 226 5.69 -29.91 -17.08
N GLY A 227 6.82 -30.60 -16.92
CA GLY A 227 7.57 -31.12 -18.06
C GLY A 227 6.66 -32.03 -18.89
N PRO A 228 6.93 -32.23 -20.19
CA PRO A 228 6.15 -33.16 -20.98
C PRO A 228 6.14 -34.52 -20.28
N GLU A 229 4.95 -35.05 -19.99
CA GLU A 229 4.75 -36.41 -19.50
C GLU A 229 5.56 -37.35 -20.40
N VAL A 230 6.63 -37.95 -19.85
CA VAL A 230 7.34 -39.03 -20.53
C VAL A 230 6.40 -40.23 -20.45
N PRO A 231 5.90 -40.76 -21.57
CA PRO A 231 5.06 -41.95 -21.52
C PRO A 231 5.88 -43.09 -20.91
N ASP A 232 5.31 -43.77 -19.91
CA ASP A 232 5.89 -44.99 -19.37
C ASP A 232 6.03 -46.02 -20.52
N GLU A 233 7.27 -46.40 -20.84
CA GLU A 233 7.53 -47.49 -21.78
C GLU A 233 7.19 -48.82 -21.08
N GLU A 234 6.13 -49.50 -21.56
CA GLU A 234 5.80 -50.90 -21.22
C GLU A 234 6.73 -51.92 -21.88
#